data_AF-B0EBC6-F1
#
_entry.id   AF-B0EBC6-F1
#
_cell.length_a   1.000
_cell.length_b   1.000
_cell.length_c   1.000
_cell.angle_alpha   90.00
_cell.angle_beta   90.00
_cell.angle_gamma   90.00
#
_symmetry.space_group_name_H-M   'P 1'
#
loop_
_entity.id
_entity.type
_entity.pdbx_description
1 polymer ?
#
loop_
_entity_poly.entity_id
_entity_poly.type
_entity_poly.pdbx_seq_one_letter_code
_entity_poly.pdbx_strand_id
1 'polypeptide(L)'
;METTHPQFIDDEWSDDESIKQIGTYFGVDELVAISRYFQSEEDFIKFIQIRSSYQEVLESFIFNPISSTRLFPNIQIQFLYSDKDKLLPDIHYFVFCYELPYSTAVILKEKMITCTNVIYTYDDVDQYGEEIPRDLSIKKLDESCYENNEQLIELVLPQTVNTLGNCCCIECTNLERVILSTSLTSIGDNCFSGCKNLHTIYFSTGLQKIGDDCFNGCKSLEHIKLPSTLKSIGDGCFSECKHLTSLYIPNSITYLGGGCFESCTSLQEIKLSTQITSIPNDCFSNCSMLSSIHIPSTIIKIGDSSFEECLSLSSIQFESVESIGISAFKNCIHLTSIQLPTTLTLINNECFCGCVQLMTIKIPSSVLILPKYCFCECSSLTKVECPNELQYIGDYCFEECPSLKEMNLPYDICTIGAGCFTGCDQLHIN
;
A
#
# COMPACT_ATOMS: atom_id res chain seq x y z
N MET A 1 10.09 -2.17 -13.03
CA MET A 1 9.26 -1.50 -14.05
C MET A 1 10.07 -0.38 -14.63
N GLU A 2 9.94 -0.25 -15.94
CA GLU A 2 10.73 0.60 -16.83
C GLU A 2 10.78 2.05 -16.38
N THR A 3 11.94 2.69 -16.55
CA THR A 3 12.00 4.12 -16.81
C THR A 3 12.61 4.31 -18.19
N THR A 4 11.69 4.49 -19.13
CA THR A 4 11.80 4.99 -20.49
C THR A 4 13.03 5.85 -20.76
N HIS A 5 13.87 5.34 -21.66
CA HIS A 5 14.84 6.13 -22.43
C HIS A 5 14.12 7.00 -23.47
N PRO A 6 14.56 8.25 -23.71
CA PRO A 6 14.28 8.94 -24.96
C PRO A 6 15.13 8.29 -26.07
N GLN A 7 14.47 7.76 -27.10
CA GLN A 7 15.09 7.39 -28.37
C GLN A 7 15.67 8.64 -29.04
N PHE A 8 16.93 8.56 -29.46
CA PHE A 8 17.47 9.39 -30.54
C PHE A 8 18.13 8.47 -31.58
N ILE A 9 17.37 8.26 -32.65
CA ILE A 9 17.71 8.23 -34.09
C ILE A 9 19.08 7.66 -34.51
N ASP A 10 18.97 6.68 -35.41
CA ASP A 10 20.00 5.98 -36.19
C ASP A 10 21.01 6.87 -36.95
N ASP A 11 22.23 6.33 -37.02
CA ASP A 11 23.14 6.18 -38.17
C ASP A 11 23.75 7.35 -38.98
N GLU A 12 25.05 7.13 -39.27
CA GLU A 12 25.86 7.52 -40.44
C GLU A 12 26.36 8.96 -40.63
N TRP A 13 27.50 9.31 -40.02
CA TRP A 13 28.46 10.31 -40.58
C TRP A 13 29.89 9.82 -40.25
N SER A 14 30.57 9.07 -41.12
CA SER A 14 31.43 9.52 -42.23
C SER A 14 32.51 10.52 -41.80
N ASP A 15 33.77 10.05 -41.85
CA ASP A 15 35.00 10.80 -41.61
C ASP A 15 35.05 12.13 -42.39
N ASP A 16 35.07 13.27 -41.68
CA ASP A 16 35.52 14.55 -42.24
C ASP A 16 36.30 15.37 -41.19
N GLU A 17 37.57 15.64 -41.53
CA GLU A 17 38.64 16.26 -40.73
C GLU A 17 38.47 17.79 -40.54
N SER A 18 37.24 18.28 -40.38
CA SER A 18 36.95 19.73 -40.48
C SER A 18 35.97 20.32 -39.44
N ILE A 19 35.93 19.79 -38.21
CA ILE A 19 35.30 20.49 -37.05
C ILE A 19 36.34 20.71 -35.93
N LYS A 20 37.22 21.70 -36.13
CA LYS A 20 37.89 22.41 -35.04
C LYS A 20 36.95 23.52 -34.54
N GLN A 21 36.82 23.62 -33.21
CA GLN A 21 36.18 24.69 -32.42
C GLN A 21 34.65 24.63 -32.24
N ILE A 22 34.16 23.71 -31.40
CA ILE A 22 33.21 24.05 -30.32
C ILE A 22 33.54 23.15 -29.12
N GLY A 23 34.54 23.54 -28.33
CA GLY A 23 34.83 22.91 -27.05
C GLY A 23 34.73 23.97 -25.98
N THR A 24 33.53 24.24 -25.49
CA THR A 24 33.36 24.81 -24.14
C THR A 24 33.92 23.76 -23.18
N TYR A 25 35.20 23.87 -22.86
CA TYR A 25 35.83 23.02 -21.86
C TYR A 25 35.20 23.32 -20.51
N PHE A 26 34.70 22.29 -19.83
CA PHE A 26 34.28 22.45 -18.45
C PHE A 26 35.47 22.88 -17.59
N GLY A 27 35.30 23.96 -16.83
CA GLY A 27 36.25 24.40 -15.81
C GLY A 27 36.28 23.42 -14.63
N VAL A 28 37.31 23.54 -13.77
CA VAL A 28 37.47 22.67 -12.59
C VAL A 28 36.21 22.69 -11.71
N ASP A 29 35.59 23.86 -11.49
CA ASP A 29 34.36 23.98 -10.69
C ASP A 29 33.17 23.20 -11.27
N GLU A 30 33.02 23.18 -12.60
CA GLU A 30 31.96 22.45 -13.28
C GLU A 30 32.22 20.93 -13.23
N LEU A 31 33.48 20.52 -13.35
CA LEU A 31 33.90 19.13 -13.17
C LEU A 31 33.78 18.65 -11.72
N VAL A 32 33.99 19.53 -10.73
CA VAL A 32 33.66 19.25 -9.32
C VAL A 32 32.16 19.06 -9.15
N ALA A 33 31.33 19.91 -9.78
CA ALA A 33 29.88 19.76 -9.72
C ALA A 33 29.40 18.45 -10.34
N ILE A 34 30.01 18.02 -11.46
CA ILE A 34 29.71 16.74 -12.11
C ILE A 34 30.19 15.56 -11.27
N SER A 35 31.41 15.61 -10.73
CA SER A 35 31.98 14.50 -9.96
C SER A 35 31.30 14.26 -8.62
N ARG A 36 30.51 15.22 -8.11
CA ARG A 36 29.62 14.99 -6.95
C ARG A 36 28.53 13.94 -7.19
N TYR A 37 28.25 13.58 -8.45
CA TYR A 37 27.30 12.51 -8.79
C TYR A 37 27.94 11.12 -8.82
N PHE A 38 29.26 11.02 -8.67
CA PHE A 38 29.97 9.75 -8.63
C PHE A 38 29.71 9.03 -7.31
N GLN A 39 29.53 7.70 -7.36
CA GLN A 39 29.13 6.91 -6.20
C GLN A 39 30.24 5.99 -5.68
N SER A 40 31.27 5.74 -6.50
CA SER A 40 32.31 4.79 -6.18
C SER A 40 33.71 5.35 -6.45
N GLU A 41 34.71 4.76 -5.79
CA GLU A 41 36.12 5.04 -6.07
C GLU A 41 36.46 4.80 -7.55
N GLU A 42 35.82 3.79 -8.17
CA GLU A 42 36.03 3.44 -9.57
C GLU A 42 35.54 4.54 -10.53
N ASP A 43 34.43 5.21 -10.21
CA ASP A 43 33.91 6.32 -11.01
C ASP A 43 34.93 7.48 -11.07
N PHE A 44 35.50 7.84 -9.90
CA PHE A 44 36.54 8.85 -9.82
C PHE A 44 37.80 8.43 -10.58
N ILE A 45 38.24 7.17 -10.46
CA ILE A 45 39.41 6.65 -11.19
C ILE A 45 39.18 6.69 -12.69
N LYS A 46 38.03 6.23 -13.18
CA LYS A 46 37.68 6.29 -14.61
C LYS A 46 37.63 7.73 -15.09
N PHE A 47 37.09 8.64 -14.29
CA PHE A 47 36.99 10.05 -14.61
C PHE A 47 38.36 10.71 -14.79
N ILE A 48 39.30 10.53 -13.85
CA ILE A 48 40.65 11.10 -13.97
C ILE A 48 41.48 10.44 -15.09
N GLN A 49 41.15 9.18 -15.46
CA GLN A 49 41.78 8.50 -16.60
C GLN A 49 41.40 9.12 -17.95
N ILE A 50 40.27 9.83 -18.05
CA ILE A 50 39.86 10.52 -19.28
C ILE A 50 40.90 11.59 -19.66
N ARG A 51 41.42 12.33 -18.67
CA ARG A 51 42.39 13.40 -18.91
C ARG A 51 43.21 13.68 -17.66
N SER A 52 44.53 13.75 -17.82
CA SER A 52 45.46 14.02 -16.71
C SER A 52 45.16 15.32 -15.94
N SER A 53 44.64 16.36 -16.60
CA SER A 53 44.25 17.62 -15.95
C SER A 53 43.06 17.46 -14.99
N TYR A 54 42.32 16.36 -15.03
CA TYR A 54 41.22 16.10 -14.09
C TYR A 54 41.71 15.64 -12.72
N GLN A 55 43.02 15.36 -12.57
CA GLN A 55 43.62 15.15 -11.26
C GLN A 55 43.44 16.37 -10.35
N GLU A 56 43.47 17.59 -10.92
CA GLU A 56 43.23 18.85 -10.20
C GLU A 56 41.83 18.91 -9.58
N VAL A 57 40.86 18.17 -10.14
CA VAL A 57 39.50 18.06 -9.58
C VAL A 57 39.56 17.34 -8.23
N LEU A 58 40.34 16.26 -8.09
CA LEU A 58 40.50 15.54 -6.82
C LEU A 58 41.16 16.41 -5.75
N GLU A 59 42.14 17.23 -6.14
CA GLU A 59 42.84 18.16 -5.25
C GLU A 59 41.94 19.30 -4.77
N SER A 60 40.91 19.66 -5.54
CA SER A 60 39.96 20.72 -5.16
C SER A 60 38.98 20.32 -4.06
N PHE A 61 38.81 19.01 -3.79
CA PHE A 61 37.94 18.53 -2.73
C PHE A 61 38.57 18.74 -1.35
N ILE A 62 37.93 19.59 -0.55
CA ILE A 62 38.27 19.79 0.88
C ILE A 62 37.55 18.79 1.81
N PHE A 63 36.78 17.87 1.24
CA PHE A 63 36.07 16.81 1.97
C PHE A 63 36.00 15.55 1.09
N ASN A 64 35.81 14.38 1.69
CA ASN A 64 35.63 13.14 0.93
C ASN A 64 34.15 12.97 0.49
N PRO A 65 33.84 13.00 -0.82
CA PRO A 65 32.47 12.83 -1.34
C PRO A 65 31.94 11.39 -1.24
N ILE A 66 32.82 10.42 -0.96
CA ILE A 66 32.52 8.99 -0.78
C ILE A 66 33.26 8.47 0.45
N SER A 67 32.95 7.25 0.93
CA SER A 67 33.64 6.64 2.09
C SER A 67 35.16 6.51 1.92
N SER A 68 35.65 6.37 0.68
CA SER A 68 37.09 6.31 0.43
C SER A 68 37.72 7.70 0.57
N THR A 69 38.75 7.81 1.42
CA THR A 69 39.54 9.03 1.60
C THR A 69 40.82 9.05 0.75
N ARG A 70 41.19 7.91 0.15
CA ARG A 70 42.50 7.71 -0.49
C ARG A 70 42.74 8.60 -1.72
N LEU A 71 41.66 8.98 -2.40
CA LEU A 71 41.74 9.76 -3.64
C LEU A 71 41.76 11.28 -3.41
N PHE A 72 41.49 11.75 -2.19
CA PHE A 72 41.26 13.17 -1.91
C PHE A 72 42.36 13.68 -0.98
N PRO A 73 43.46 14.24 -1.52
CA PRO A 73 44.64 14.57 -0.73
C PRO A 73 44.47 15.78 0.19
N ASN A 74 43.51 16.66 -0.09
CA ASN A 74 43.34 17.94 0.61
C ASN A 74 42.11 17.96 1.53
N ILE A 75 41.69 16.80 2.05
CA ILE A 75 40.58 16.72 3.02
C ILE A 75 40.90 17.60 4.24
N GLN A 76 39.95 18.48 4.57
CA GLN A 76 39.92 19.29 5.79
C GLN A 76 38.71 18.94 6.66
N ILE A 77 37.62 18.47 6.03
CA ILE A 77 36.40 18.00 6.70
C ILE A 77 36.18 16.55 6.27
N GLN A 78 36.21 15.62 7.22
CA GLN A 78 35.96 14.22 6.91
C GLN A 78 34.47 13.88 7.08
N PHE A 79 33.89 13.33 6.02
CA PHE A 79 32.54 12.80 6.00
C PHE A 79 32.62 11.29 6.27
N LEU A 80 31.86 10.82 7.26
CA LEU A 80 31.77 9.41 7.62
C LEU A 80 30.40 8.91 7.17
N TYR A 81 30.37 7.98 6.24
CA TYR A 81 29.15 7.43 5.65
C TYR A 81 28.78 6.07 6.24
N SER A 82 29.65 5.50 7.08
CA SER A 82 29.35 4.31 7.88
C SER A 82 30.11 4.31 9.20
N ASP A 83 29.68 3.47 10.14
CA ASP A 83 30.37 3.18 11.41
C ASP A 83 31.74 2.49 11.23
N LYS A 84 32.02 1.98 10.02
CA LYS A 84 33.28 1.33 9.65
C LYS A 84 34.32 2.32 9.12
N ASP A 85 33.92 3.55 8.81
CA ASP A 85 34.83 4.55 8.27
C ASP A 85 35.83 4.99 9.36
N LYS A 86 37.13 4.87 9.05
CA LYS A 86 38.19 5.21 10.00
C LYS A 86 38.42 6.71 10.03
N LEU A 87 38.49 7.27 11.23
CA LEU A 87 38.89 8.66 11.46
C LEU A 87 40.34 8.88 11.02
N LEU A 88 40.58 9.92 10.23
CA LEU A 88 41.92 10.36 9.88
C LEU A 88 42.55 11.11 11.06
N PRO A 89 43.81 10.81 11.43
CA PRO A 89 44.44 11.38 12.62
C PRO A 89 44.66 12.90 12.53
N ASP A 90 44.83 13.44 11.32
CA ASP A 90 45.17 14.85 11.07
C ASP A 90 43.94 15.75 10.81
N ILE A 91 42.72 15.21 10.94
CA ILE A 91 41.47 15.94 10.69
C ILE A 91 40.80 16.30 12.02
N HIS A 92 40.23 17.51 12.10
CA HIS A 92 39.56 18.02 13.29
C HIS A 92 38.07 18.35 13.08
N TYR A 93 37.58 18.32 11.83
CA TYR A 93 36.17 18.57 11.50
C TYR A 93 35.55 17.32 10.90
N PHE A 94 34.47 16.83 11.54
CA PHE A 94 33.81 15.60 11.16
C PHE A 94 32.32 15.82 10.89
N VAL A 95 31.81 15.14 9.87
CA VAL A 95 30.38 15.09 9.54
C VAL A 95 29.95 13.62 9.46
N PHE A 96 29.08 13.22 10.38
CA PHE A 96 28.53 11.87 10.41
C PHE A 96 27.26 11.84 9.56
N CYS A 97 27.28 11.03 8.51
CA CYS A 97 26.25 10.97 7.47
C CYS A 97 25.36 9.72 7.55
N TYR A 98 25.72 8.74 8.38
CA TYR A 98 24.91 7.55 8.62
C TYR A 98 23.90 7.77 9.76
N GLU A 99 22.93 6.86 9.89
CA GLU A 99 21.90 6.92 10.95
C GLU A 99 22.54 6.83 12.34
N LEU A 100 22.19 7.79 13.20
CA LEU A 100 22.68 7.85 14.58
C LEU A 100 21.53 8.13 15.54
N PRO A 101 21.42 7.38 16.66
CA PRO A 101 20.46 7.68 17.73
C PRO A 101 20.62 9.10 18.26
N TYR A 102 19.52 9.71 18.70
CA TYR A 102 19.49 11.08 19.18
C TYR A 102 20.42 11.27 20.38
N SER A 103 20.38 10.35 21.34
CA SER A 103 21.31 10.29 22.49
C SER A 103 22.78 10.40 22.09
N THR A 104 23.20 9.70 21.02
CA THR A 104 24.57 9.76 20.51
C THR A 104 24.85 11.10 19.83
N ALA A 105 23.90 11.60 19.04
CA ALA A 105 24.03 12.88 18.36
C ALA A 105 24.16 14.07 19.33
N VAL A 106 23.49 14.02 20.50
CA VAL A 106 23.66 15.02 21.58
C VAL A 106 25.10 15.07 22.07
N ILE A 107 25.72 13.92 22.35
CA ILE A 107 27.12 13.83 22.80
C ILE A 107 28.09 14.35 21.73
N LEU A 108 27.82 14.05 20.45
CA LEU A 108 28.63 14.52 19.33
C LEU A 108 28.50 16.03 19.10
N LYS A 109 27.30 16.59 19.30
CA LYS A 109 27.05 18.04 19.22
C LYS A 109 27.91 18.83 20.21
N GLU A 110 28.08 18.34 21.44
CA GLU A 110 28.97 18.96 22.44
C GLU A 110 30.44 19.01 22.00
N LYS A 111 30.85 18.09 21.13
CA LYS A 111 32.18 18.04 20.52
C LYS A 111 32.27 18.82 19.21
N MET A 112 31.27 19.65 18.89
CA MET A 112 31.17 20.42 17.63
C MET A 112 31.15 19.52 16.37
N ILE A 113 30.70 18.27 16.51
CA ILE A 113 30.57 17.32 15.40
C ILE A 113 29.16 17.43 14.82
N THR A 114 29.06 17.49 13.50
CA THR A 114 27.77 17.57 12.80
C THR A 114 27.24 16.18 12.48
N CYS A 115 25.97 15.93 12.80
CA CYS A 115 25.26 14.70 12.45
C CYS A 115 24.11 15.07 11.51
N THR A 116 24.06 14.49 10.30
CA THR A 116 23.07 14.87 9.29
C THR A 116 21.83 13.96 9.26
N ASN A 117 21.95 12.73 9.78
CA ASN A 117 20.88 11.73 9.78
C ASN A 117 20.58 11.21 11.20
N VAL A 118 20.08 12.09 12.06
CA VAL A 118 19.70 11.76 13.43
C VAL A 118 18.36 11.02 13.44
N ILE A 119 18.28 9.91 14.15
CA ILE A 119 17.06 9.11 14.34
C ILE A 119 16.65 9.11 15.81
N TYR A 120 15.37 8.96 16.10
CA TYR A 120 14.86 8.82 17.48
C TYR A 120 14.46 7.36 17.72
N THR A 121 15.14 6.70 18.64
CA THR A 121 14.98 5.26 18.91
C THR A 121 14.14 5.00 20.15
N TYR A 122 13.83 3.73 20.42
CA TYR A 122 13.21 3.30 21.66
C TYR A 122 14.02 3.74 22.90
N ASP A 123 15.34 3.56 22.87
CA ASP A 123 16.22 3.99 23.97
C ASP A 123 16.18 5.51 24.17
N ASP A 124 16.02 6.27 23.09
CA ASP A 124 15.86 7.72 23.19
C ASP A 124 14.51 8.10 23.82
N VAL A 125 13.43 7.38 23.54
CA VAL A 125 12.12 7.57 24.21
C VAL A 125 12.22 7.27 25.71
N ASP A 126 12.87 6.18 26.10
CA ASP A 126 13.08 5.83 27.52
C ASP A 126 13.91 6.90 28.26
N GLN A 127 14.91 7.46 27.58
CA GLN A 127 15.81 8.45 28.17
C GLN A 127 15.23 9.88 28.23
N TYR A 128 14.56 10.34 27.17
CA TYR A 128 14.14 11.74 26.99
C TYR A 128 12.63 11.94 27.08
N GLY A 129 11.84 10.86 27.10
CA GLY A 129 10.39 10.87 27.19
C GLY A 129 9.67 10.98 25.84
N GLU A 130 8.36 11.20 25.91
CA GLU A 130 7.47 11.12 24.76
C GLU A 130 7.61 12.29 23.78
N GLU A 131 7.94 13.49 24.27
CA GLU A 131 8.08 14.68 23.42
C GLU A 131 9.39 14.62 22.62
N ILE A 132 9.26 14.52 21.29
CA ILE A 132 10.40 14.51 20.37
C ILE A 132 11.19 15.84 20.48
N PRO A 133 12.48 15.80 20.86
CA PRO A 133 13.28 17.01 20.97
C PRO A 133 13.44 17.76 19.65
N ARG A 134 13.55 19.10 19.72
CA ARG A 134 13.64 19.99 18.54
C ARG A 134 14.99 20.67 18.36
N ASP A 135 15.95 20.38 19.24
CA ASP A 135 17.28 21.02 19.25
C ASP A 135 18.26 20.37 18.24
N LEU A 136 17.92 19.19 17.72
CA LEU A 136 18.59 18.52 16.62
C LEU A 136 17.57 18.19 15.51
N SER A 137 18.03 18.18 14.27
CA SER A 137 17.19 17.84 13.13
C SER A 137 16.99 16.32 13.01
N ILE A 138 16.07 15.77 13.81
CA ILE A 138 15.66 14.36 13.72
C ILE A 138 14.97 14.12 12.37
N LYS A 139 15.42 13.09 11.65
CA LYS A 139 14.98 12.73 10.29
C LYS A 139 14.01 11.55 10.27
N LYS A 140 14.13 10.64 11.23
CA LYS A 140 13.38 9.39 11.28
C LYS A 140 13.01 9.06 12.73
N LEU A 141 11.81 8.55 12.94
CA LEU A 141 11.51 7.75 14.13
C LEU A 141 11.74 6.30 13.78
N ASP A 142 12.52 5.59 14.60
CA ASP A 142 12.97 4.24 14.29
C ASP A 142 11.89 3.18 14.46
N GLU A 143 12.19 1.95 14.08
CA GLU A 143 11.29 0.81 14.32
C GLU A 143 10.94 0.67 15.81
N SER A 144 9.68 0.40 16.12
CA SER A 144 9.17 0.19 17.49
C SER A 144 9.50 1.32 18.49
N CYS A 145 9.76 2.54 18.01
CA CYS A 145 10.24 3.66 18.81
C CYS A 145 9.39 3.96 20.08
N TYR A 146 8.06 3.87 19.96
CA TYR A 146 7.05 4.05 21.00
C TYR A 146 6.24 2.77 21.25
N GLU A 147 6.75 1.59 20.89
CA GLU A 147 6.01 0.34 21.05
C GLU A 147 5.46 0.17 22.49
N ASN A 148 4.18 -0.18 22.61
CA ASN A 148 3.43 -0.34 23.88
C ASN A 148 3.50 0.89 24.81
N ASN A 149 3.76 2.10 24.31
CA ASN A 149 3.82 3.29 25.15
C ASN A 149 2.40 3.68 25.61
N GLU A 150 2.10 3.41 26.88
CA GLU A 150 0.82 3.74 27.52
C GLU A 150 0.72 5.21 27.98
N GLN A 151 1.81 5.97 27.94
CA GLN A 151 1.84 7.39 28.34
C GLN A 151 1.62 8.33 27.15
N LEU A 152 1.88 7.86 25.92
CA LEU A 152 1.75 8.64 24.70
C LEU A 152 0.28 8.88 24.36
N ILE A 153 -0.21 10.09 24.62
CA ILE A 153 -1.58 10.53 24.28
C ILE A 153 -1.62 11.27 22.93
N GLU A 154 -0.56 12.01 22.61
CA GLU A 154 -0.45 12.76 21.36
C GLU A 154 0.96 12.65 20.78
N LEU A 155 1.04 12.38 19.47
CA LEU A 155 2.29 12.40 18.72
C LEU A 155 2.32 13.57 17.73
N VAL A 156 3.22 14.52 17.94
CA VAL A 156 3.44 15.67 17.04
C VAL A 156 4.83 15.59 16.41
N LEU A 157 4.90 15.23 15.12
CA LEU A 157 6.18 15.10 14.43
C LEU A 157 6.79 16.47 14.10
N PRO A 158 8.08 16.70 14.42
CA PRO A 158 8.83 17.82 13.86
C PRO A 158 8.87 17.75 12.33
N GLN A 159 8.87 18.92 11.67
CA GLN A 159 8.83 18.99 10.19
C GLN A 159 10.09 18.40 9.51
N THR A 160 11.15 18.16 10.28
CA THR A 160 12.38 17.51 9.82
C THR A 160 12.23 16.00 9.68
N VAL A 161 11.25 15.39 10.37
CA VAL A 161 10.98 13.95 10.33
C VAL A 161 10.31 13.63 8.99
N ASN A 162 10.97 12.82 8.18
CA ASN A 162 10.54 12.43 6.84
C ASN A 162 10.31 10.91 6.70
N THR A 163 10.59 10.14 7.74
CA THR A 163 10.41 8.68 7.78
C THR A 163 9.84 8.24 9.13
N LEU A 164 8.83 7.36 9.11
CA LEU A 164 8.35 6.61 10.27
C LEU A 164 8.67 5.12 10.05
N GLY A 165 9.42 4.53 10.97
CA GLY A 165 9.74 3.10 10.96
C GLY A 165 8.52 2.20 11.15
N ASN A 166 8.72 0.92 10.91
CA ASN A 166 7.71 -0.11 11.17
C ASN A 166 7.40 -0.16 12.66
N CYS A 167 6.19 -0.55 13.03
CA CYS A 167 5.77 -0.72 14.42
C CYS A 167 5.99 0.50 15.34
N CYS A 168 6.30 1.70 14.82
CA CYS A 168 6.81 2.81 15.65
C CYS A 168 5.91 3.12 16.84
N CYS A 169 4.60 3.07 16.68
CA CYS A 169 3.61 3.29 17.74
C CYS A 169 2.68 2.08 17.92
N ILE A 170 3.14 0.86 17.66
CA ILE A 170 2.32 -0.34 17.84
C ILE A 170 1.84 -0.45 19.29
N GLU A 171 0.56 -0.79 19.49
CA GLU A 171 -0.11 -0.93 20.79
C GLU A 171 0.05 0.28 21.73
N CYS A 172 0.24 1.50 21.19
CA CYS A 172 0.06 2.75 21.95
C CYS A 172 -1.43 2.99 22.26
N THR A 173 -1.98 2.20 23.18
CA THR A 173 -3.44 2.10 23.37
C THR A 173 -4.11 3.41 23.82
N ASN A 174 -3.36 4.33 24.44
CA ASN A 174 -3.83 5.64 24.88
C ASN A 174 -3.59 6.77 23.87
N LEU A 175 -2.97 6.50 22.72
CA LEU A 175 -2.74 7.50 21.68
C LEU A 175 -4.06 7.94 21.06
N GLU A 176 -4.42 9.22 21.21
CA GLU A 176 -5.69 9.79 20.74
C GLU A 176 -5.51 10.60 19.45
N ARG A 177 -4.35 11.26 19.30
CA ARG A 177 -4.09 12.22 18.22
C ARG A 177 -2.69 12.10 17.63
N VAL A 178 -2.61 12.09 16.30
CA VAL A 178 -1.33 12.11 15.55
C VAL A 178 -1.30 13.28 14.58
N ILE A 179 -0.22 14.06 14.60
CA ILE A 179 0.08 15.14 13.65
C ILE A 179 1.37 14.77 12.91
N LEU A 180 1.23 14.36 11.65
CA LEU A 180 2.37 13.99 10.82
C LEU A 180 3.09 15.22 10.25
N SER A 181 4.39 15.07 10.00
CA SER A 181 5.24 16.06 9.35
C SER A 181 4.88 16.23 7.87
N THR A 182 4.93 17.47 7.36
CA THR A 182 4.67 17.74 5.92
C THR A 182 5.72 17.17 4.97
N SER A 183 6.90 16.80 5.48
CA SER A 183 7.98 16.17 4.70
C SER A 183 7.89 14.65 4.61
N LEU A 184 6.97 14.03 5.37
CA LEU A 184 6.76 12.59 5.40
C LEU A 184 6.12 12.12 4.08
N THR A 185 6.77 11.15 3.42
CA THR A 185 6.31 10.57 2.14
C THR A 185 5.77 9.15 2.28
N SER A 186 6.13 8.44 3.35
CA SER A 186 5.61 7.11 3.67
C SER A 186 5.48 6.88 5.18
N ILE A 187 4.55 5.99 5.56
CA ILE A 187 4.44 5.44 6.91
C ILE A 187 4.77 3.94 6.83
N GLY A 188 5.60 3.45 7.76
CA GLY A 188 5.96 2.03 7.86
C GLY A 188 4.79 1.11 8.23
N ASP A 189 5.04 -0.18 8.10
CA ASP A 189 4.08 -1.25 8.40
C ASP A 189 3.80 -1.30 9.91
N ASN A 190 2.58 -1.65 10.31
CA ASN A 190 2.12 -1.76 11.70
C ASN A 190 2.32 -0.50 12.56
N CYS A 191 2.62 0.65 11.96
CA CYS A 191 3.10 1.83 12.68
C CYS A 191 2.14 2.33 13.77
N PHE A 192 0.83 2.27 13.58
CA PHE A 192 -0.19 2.62 14.57
C PHE A 192 -1.12 1.43 14.89
N SER A 193 -0.70 0.20 14.58
CA SER A 193 -1.50 -1.00 14.86
C SER A 193 -1.82 -1.11 16.35
N GLY A 194 -3.05 -1.44 16.71
CA GLY A 194 -3.49 -1.55 18.11
C GLY A 194 -3.66 -0.23 18.86
N CYS A 195 -3.53 0.95 18.22
CA CYS A 195 -3.82 2.25 18.83
C CYS A 195 -5.33 2.45 19.02
N LYS A 196 -5.91 1.78 20.01
CA LYS A 196 -7.36 1.63 20.21
C LYS A 196 -8.11 2.95 20.41
N ASN A 197 -7.48 3.96 21.01
CA ASN A 197 -8.08 5.27 21.26
C ASN A 197 -7.79 6.31 20.16
N LEU A 198 -7.04 5.95 19.11
CA LEU A 198 -6.68 6.88 18.05
C LEU A 198 -7.93 7.24 17.24
N HIS A 199 -8.39 8.48 17.38
CA HIS A 199 -9.58 8.98 16.69
C HIS A 199 -9.26 10.12 15.72
N THR A 200 -8.10 10.78 15.85
CA THR A 200 -7.71 11.90 14.99
C THR A 200 -6.31 11.73 14.42
N ILE A 201 -6.18 11.75 13.09
CA ILE A 201 -4.90 11.81 12.39
C ILE A 201 -4.87 12.92 11.35
N TYR A 202 -3.80 13.71 11.36
CA TYR A 202 -3.50 14.71 10.35
C TYR A 202 -2.36 14.20 9.47
N PHE A 203 -2.71 13.74 8.28
CA PHE A 203 -1.73 13.24 7.31
C PHE A 203 -0.87 14.35 6.70
N SER A 204 0.34 13.98 6.28
CA SER A 204 1.19 14.79 5.42
C SER A 204 0.52 15.05 4.07
N THR A 205 0.60 16.29 3.58
CA THR A 205 0.12 16.66 2.24
C THR A 205 0.95 16.04 1.11
N GLY A 206 2.16 15.53 1.42
CA GLY A 206 3.05 14.85 0.47
C GLY A 206 3.03 13.32 0.56
N LEU A 207 2.20 12.74 1.44
CA LEU A 207 2.19 11.30 1.70
C LEU A 207 1.83 10.51 0.44
N GLN A 208 2.65 9.52 0.09
CA GLN A 208 2.50 8.65 -1.08
C GLN A 208 2.12 7.22 -0.71
N LYS A 209 2.58 6.70 0.43
CA LYS A 209 2.35 5.31 0.84
C LYS A 209 2.01 5.18 2.33
N ILE A 210 1.06 4.31 2.64
CA ILE A 210 0.82 3.79 3.99
C ILE A 210 1.12 2.28 3.96
N GLY A 211 1.90 1.80 4.92
CA GLY A 211 2.32 0.40 5.04
C GLY A 211 1.19 -0.56 5.44
N ASP A 212 1.53 -1.84 5.49
CA ASP A 212 0.63 -2.92 5.86
C ASP A 212 0.24 -2.81 7.34
N ASP A 213 -1.00 -3.15 7.70
CA ASP A 213 -1.56 -3.12 9.06
C ASP A 213 -1.40 -1.80 9.82
N CYS A 214 -1.13 -0.69 9.11
CA CYS A 214 -0.69 0.55 9.72
C CYS A 214 -1.66 1.11 10.77
N PHE A 215 -2.96 0.98 10.56
CA PHE A 215 -4.03 1.36 11.49
C PHE A 215 -4.91 0.16 11.89
N ASN A 216 -4.38 -1.06 11.80
CA ASN A 216 -5.11 -2.25 12.21
C ASN A 216 -5.53 -2.12 13.68
N GLY A 217 -6.80 -2.34 13.99
CA GLY A 217 -7.30 -2.28 15.37
C GLY A 217 -7.37 -0.88 15.97
N CYS A 218 -7.26 0.18 15.17
CA CYS A 218 -7.57 1.57 15.57
C CYS A 218 -9.08 1.77 15.76
N LYS A 219 -9.63 1.14 16.80
CA LYS A 219 -11.08 0.97 17.00
C LYS A 219 -11.84 2.29 17.11
N SER A 220 -11.22 3.37 17.59
CA SER A 220 -11.85 4.69 17.75
C SER A 220 -11.77 5.59 16.51
N LEU A 221 -11.17 5.12 15.42
CA LEU A 221 -10.98 5.92 14.21
C LEU A 221 -12.30 6.05 13.43
N GLU A 222 -12.99 7.17 13.60
CA GLU A 222 -14.33 7.40 13.03
C GLU A 222 -14.29 8.11 11.66
N HIS A 223 -13.40 9.08 11.50
CA HIS A 223 -13.30 9.92 10.31
C HIS A 223 -11.85 10.02 9.86
N ILE A 224 -11.63 9.70 8.58
CA ILE A 224 -10.29 9.71 7.98
C ILE A 224 -10.35 10.52 6.69
N LYS A 225 -9.49 11.53 6.60
CA LYS A 225 -9.28 12.28 5.36
C LYS A 225 -7.95 11.89 4.74
N LEU A 226 -7.99 10.98 3.79
CA LEU A 226 -6.80 10.56 3.05
C LEU A 226 -6.23 11.71 2.19
N PRO A 227 -4.90 11.90 2.14
CA PRO A 227 -4.30 12.95 1.33
C PRO A 227 -4.41 12.64 -0.16
N SER A 228 -4.61 13.67 -0.99
CA SER A 228 -4.79 13.55 -2.45
C SER A 228 -3.54 13.10 -3.20
N THR A 229 -2.41 12.97 -2.51
CA THR A 229 -1.15 12.48 -3.08
C THR A 229 -0.96 10.98 -2.88
N LEU A 230 -1.77 10.35 -2.02
CA LEU A 230 -1.59 8.95 -1.63
C LEU A 230 -1.79 8.02 -2.83
N LYS A 231 -0.85 7.10 -3.05
CA LYS A 231 -0.82 6.15 -4.18
C LYS A 231 -1.21 4.75 -3.79
N SER A 232 -0.85 4.33 -2.57
CA SER A 232 -1.06 2.96 -2.12
C SER A 232 -1.42 2.90 -0.63
N ILE A 233 -2.35 2.01 -0.32
CA ILE A 233 -2.68 1.58 1.04
C ILE A 233 -2.34 0.10 1.15
N GLY A 234 -1.56 -0.27 2.17
CA GLY A 234 -1.10 -1.65 2.42
C GLY A 234 -2.22 -2.62 2.81
N ASP A 235 -1.84 -3.89 2.92
CA ASP A 235 -2.71 -4.98 3.37
C ASP A 235 -3.15 -4.73 4.81
N GLY A 236 -4.40 -5.04 5.17
CA GLY A 236 -4.91 -4.90 6.55
C GLY A 236 -4.92 -3.48 7.12
N CYS A 237 -4.58 -2.45 6.33
CA CYS A 237 -4.23 -1.13 6.84
C CYS A 237 -5.28 -0.49 7.76
N PHE A 238 -6.57 -0.66 7.48
CA PHE A 238 -7.67 -0.18 8.33
C PHE A 238 -8.52 -1.34 8.88
N SER A 239 -7.97 -2.57 8.91
CA SER A 239 -8.67 -3.72 9.49
C SER A 239 -9.04 -3.44 10.94
N GLU A 240 -10.21 -3.91 11.38
CA GLU A 240 -10.76 -3.69 12.72
C GLU A 240 -10.92 -2.20 13.14
N CYS A 241 -10.98 -1.25 12.21
CA CYS A 241 -11.39 0.14 12.48
C CYS A 241 -12.91 0.21 12.74
N LYS A 242 -13.35 -0.33 13.88
CA LYS A 242 -14.77 -0.63 14.16
C LYS A 242 -15.69 0.59 14.20
N HIS A 243 -15.18 1.80 14.40
CA HIS A 243 -15.96 3.04 14.38
C HIS A 243 -15.89 3.80 13.05
N LEU A 244 -15.13 3.34 12.05
CA LEU A 244 -15.04 4.02 10.75
C LEU A 244 -16.41 3.93 10.05
N THR A 245 -17.09 5.08 9.88
CA THR A 245 -18.47 5.11 9.36
C THR A 245 -18.54 5.34 7.86
N SER A 246 -17.63 6.14 7.32
CA SER A 246 -17.56 6.42 5.88
C SER A 246 -16.14 6.76 5.45
N LEU A 247 -15.83 6.44 4.19
CA LEU A 247 -14.52 6.74 3.63
C LEU A 247 -14.59 7.08 2.13
N TYR A 248 -13.82 8.09 1.74
CA TYR A 248 -13.55 8.43 0.35
C TYR A 248 -12.13 8.04 0.00
N ILE A 249 -11.96 7.08 -0.93
CA ILE A 249 -10.67 6.66 -1.48
C ILE A 249 -10.33 7.59 -2.66
N PRO A 250 -9.33 8.49 -2.55
CA PRO A 250 -9.01 9.42 -3.62
C PRO A 250 -8.56 8.72 -4.90
N ASN A 251 -8.85 9.32 -6.06
CA ASN A 251 -8.40 8.82 -7.38
C ASN A 251 -6.88 8.81 -7.55
N SER A 252 -6.10 9.36 -6.63
CA SER A 252 -4.64 9.20 -6.64
C SER A 252 -4.21 7.77 -6.28
N ILE A 253 -5.06 7.01 -5.60
CA ILE A 253 -4.79 5.65 -5.15
C ILE A 253 -4.98 4.67 -6.30
N THR A 254 -3.91 3.95 -6.61
CA THR A 254 -3.84 2.92 -7.67
C THR A 254 -3.69 1.52 -7.09
N TYR A 255 -3.45 1.39 -5.78
CA TYR A 255 -3.30 0.11 -5.09
C TYR A 255 -4.03 0.11 -3.74
N LEU A 256 -4.84 -0.93 -3.52
CA LEU A 256 -5.45 -1.28 -2.24
C LEU A 256 -5.01 -2.70 -1.87
N GLY A 257 -4.49 -2.86 -0.66
CA GLY A 257 -4.11 -4.16 -0.13
C GLY A 257 -5.30 -5.04 0.30
N GLY A 258 -5.04 -6.35 0.44
CA GLY A 258 -6.02 -7.32 0.95
C GLY A 258 -6.43 -7.01 2.39
N GLY A 259 -7.68 -7.30 2.76
CA GLY A 259 -8.19 -7.06 4.11
C GLY A 259 -8.19 -5.60 4.58
N CYS A 260 -7.98 -4.64 3.66
CA CYS A 260 -7.73 -3.24 4.03
C CYS A 260 -8.85 -2.62 4.90
N PHE A 261 -10.11 -3.03 4.73
CA PHE A 261 -11.24 -2.63 5.57
C PHE A 261 -11.95 -3.82 6.23
N GLU A 262 -11.24 -4.94 6.40
CA GLU A 262 -11.80 -6.12 7.06
C GLU A 262 -12.31 -5.76 8.47
N SER A 263 -13.47 -6.28 8.84
CA SER A 263 -14.10 -6.06 10.14
C SER A 263 -14.31 -4.58 10.52
N CYS A 264 -14.41 -3.68 9.53
CA CYS A 264 -14.90 -2.31 9.70
C CYS A 264 -16.42 -2.31 9.91
N THR A 265 -16.87 -2.89 11.03
CA THR A 265 -18.29 -3.20 11.28
C THR A 265 -19.24 -2.00 11.23
N SER A 266 -18.78 -0.77 11.47
CA SER A 266 -19.62 0.44 11.36
C SER A 266 -19.59 1.12 9.99
N LEU A 267 -18.83 0.60 9.01
CA LEU A 267 -18.67 1.22 7.70
C LEU A 267 -19.99 1.13 6.92
N GLN A 268 -20.60 2.27 6.62
CA GLN A 268 -21.90 2.37 5.95
C GLN A 268 -21.78 2.77 4.48
N GLU A 269 -20.82 3.65 4.15
CA GLU A 269 -20.59 4.17 2.80
C GLU A 269 -19.09 4.20 2.51
N ILE A 270 -18.69 3.62 1.37
CA ILE A 270 -17.34 3.79 0.83
C ILE A 270 -17.40 4.16 -0.65
N LYS A 271 -16.59 5.16 -1.02
CA LYS A 271 -16.37 5.54 -2.42
C LYS A 271 -14.99 5.08 -2.85
N LEU A 272 -14.96 4.15 -3.81
CA LEU A 272 -13.72 3.60 -4.35
C LEU A 272 -13.06 4.55 -5.36
N SER A 273 -11.74 4.44 -5.48
CA SER A 273 -10.96 5.11 -6.52
C SER A 273 -11.35 4.59 -7.91
N THR A 274 -11.41 5.47 -8.90
CA THR A 274 -11.60 5.07 -10.32
C THR A 274 -10.30 4.64 -10.99
N GLN A 275 -9.20 4.47 -10.24
CA GLN A 275 -7.90 4.06 -10.79
C GLN A 275 -7.48 2.64 -10.37
N ILE A 276 -8.25 1.96 -9.53
CA ILE A 276 -7.99 0.56 -9.17
C ILE A 276 -8.68 -0.39 -10.16
N THR A 277 -8.07 -1.56 -10.37
CA THR A 277 -8.56 -2.58 -11.31
C THR A 277 -9.14 -3.81 -10.63
N SER A 278 -8.97 -3.94 -9.31
CA SER A 278 -9.50 -5.05 -8.54
C SER A 278 -9.91 -4.61 -7.14
N ILE A 279 -10.93 -5.27 -6.59
CA ILE A 279 -11.15 -5.32 -5.15
C ILE A 279 -10.35 -6.52 -4.64
N PRO A 280 -9.40 -6.31 -3.71
CA PRO A 280 -8.54 -7.37 -3.22
C PRO A 280 -9.30 -8.33 -2.29
N ASN A 281 -8.65 -9.43 -1.93
CA ASN A 281 -9.23 -10.42 -1.03
C ASN A 281 -9.57 -9.78 0.33
N ASP A 282 -10.66 -10.22 0.95
CA ASP A 282 -11.10 -9.84 2.30
C ASP A 282 -11.38 -8.33 2.50
N CYS A 283 -11.34 -7.52 1.43
CA CYS A 283 -11.28 -6.07 1.52
C CYS A 283 -12.39 -5.45 2.38
N PHE A 284 -13.62 -5.95 2.27
CA PHE A 284 -14.79 -5.54 3.06
C PHE A 284 -15.39 -6.71 3.84
N SER A 285 -14.63 -7.79 4.08
CA SER A 285 -15.11 -8.91 4.87
C SER A 285 -15.58 -8.42 6.25
N ASN A 286 -16.74 -8.88 6.71
CA ASN A 286 -17.38 -8.47 7.97
C ASN A 286 -17.62 -6.94 8.11
N CYS A 287 -17.78 -6.21 7.01
CA CYS A 287 -18.35 -4.85 7.01
C CYS A 287 -19.87 -4.89 7.22
N SER A 288 -20.31 -5.31 8.41
CA SER A 288 -21.72 -5.67 8.67
C SER A 288 -22.74 -4.54 8.48
N MET A 289 -22.34 -3.27 8.54
CA MET A 289 -23.21 -2.10 8.27
C MET A 289 -23.15 -1.58 6.83
N LEU A 290 -22.31 -2.14 5.95
CA LEU A 290 -22.19 -1.67 4.57
C LEU A 290 -23.46 -2.04 3.80
N SER A 291 -24.31 -1.05 3.54
CA SER A 291 -25.65 -1.28 2.99
C SER A 291 -25.70 -1.26 1.46
N SER A 292 -24.81 -0.48 0.85
CA SER A 292 -24.65 -0.39 -0.60
C SER A 292 -23.24 0.03 -0.99
N ILE A 293 -22.82 -0.41 -2.18
CA ILE A 293 -21.54 0.00 -2.76
C ILE A 293 -21.66 0.09 -4.29
N HIS A 294 -21.07 1.14 -4.85
CA HIS A 294 -20.89 1.31 -6.29
C HIS A 294 -19.46 0.92 -6.66
N ILE A 295 -19.32 -0.05 -7.56
CA ILE A 295 -18.05 -0.57 -8.03
C ILE A 295 -17.70 0.11 -9.36
N PRO A 296 -16.64 0.93 -9.42
CA PRO A 296 -16.22 1.60 -10.66
C PRO A 296 -16.00 0.63 -11.82
N SER A 297 -16.28 1.09 -13.05
CA SER A 297 -16.10 0.32 -14.29
C SER A 297 -14.64 -0.07 -14.58
N THR A 298 -13.66 0.49 -13.87
CA THR A 298 -12.26 0.08 -13.98
C THR A 298 -11.97 -1.25 -13.28
N ILE A 299 -12.85 -1.69 -12.39
CA ILE A 299 -12.68 -2.92 -11.61
C ILE A 299 -13.16 -4.11 -12.44
N ILE A 300 -12.20 -4.98 -12.78
CA ILE A 300 -12.41 -6.20 -13.57
C ILE A 300 -12.44 -7.46 -12.68
N LYS A 301 -11.97 -7.37 -11.43
CA LYS A 301 -11.88 -8.52 -10.52
C LYS A 301 -12.37 -8.16 -9.11
N ILE A 302 -13.20 -9.03 -8.55
CA ILE A 302 -13.58 -9.04 -7.13
C ILE A 302 -12.88 -10.21 -6.46
N GLY A 303 -12.09 -9.95 -5.41
CA GLY A 303 -11.29 -10.93 -4.69
C GLY A 303 -12.10 -11.87 -3.80
N ASP A 304 -11.42 -12.89 -3.29
CA ASP A 304 -11.98 -13.90 -2.39
C ASP A 304 -12.46 -13.24 -1.09
N SER A 305 -13.62 -13.66 -0.56
CA SER A 305 -14.24 -13.16 0.68
C SER A 305 -14.38 -11.64 0.78
N SER A 306 -14.27 -10.91 -0.33
CA SER A 306 -14.19 -9.45 -0.33
C SER A 306 -15.42 -8.74 0.24
N PHE A 307 -16.60 -9.34 0.20
CA PHE A 307 -17.83 -8.88 0.86
C PHE A 307 -18.46 -9.98 1.73
N GLU A 308 -17.68 -10.97 2.18
CA GLU A 308 -18.17 -12.01 3.10
C GLU A 308 -18.72 -11.34 4.37
N GLU A 309 -19.87 -11.82 4.87
CA GLU A 309 -20.53 -11.28 6.08
C GLU A 309 -20.81 -9.76 6.03
N CYS A 310 -20.98 -9.18 4.84
CA CYS A 310 -21.59 -7.85 4.68
C CYS A 310 -23.10 -7.92 4.94
N LEU A 311 -23.48 -8.10 6.21
CA LEU A 311 -24.83 -8.49 6.62
C LEU A 311 -25.90 -7.50 6.13
N SER A 312 -25.61 -6.20 6.10
CA SER A 312 -26.55 -5.15 5.65
C SER A 312 -26.56 -4.91 4.14
N LEU A 313 -25.67 -5.54 3.37
CA LEU A 313 -25.52 -5.27 1.95
C LEU A 313 -26.76 -5.71 1.19
N SER A 314 -27.53 -4.73 0.71
CA SER A 314 -28.81 -4.96 0.05
C SER A 314 -28.78 -4.60 -1.44
N SER A 315 -27.82 -3.76 -1.84
CA SER A 315 -27.65 -3.31 -3.22
C SER A 315 -26.17 -3.18 -3.58
N ILE A 316 -25.79 -3.78 -4.69
CA ILE A 316 -24.46 -3.64 -5.27
C ILE A 316 -24.56 -3.46 -6.78
N GLN A 317 -23.75 -2.55 -7.33
CA GLN A 317 -23.72 -2.23 -8.75
C GLN A 317 -22.30 -2.37 -9.30
N PHE A 318 -22.11 -3.21 -10.32
CA PHE A 318 -20.87 -3.36 -11.07
C PHE A 318 -21.16 -3.71 -12.54
N GLU A 319 -20.44 -3.07 -13.47
CA GLU A 319 -20.71 -3.17 -14.92
C GLU A 319 -19.63 -3.90 -15.73
N SER A 320 -18.39 -3.95 -15.24
CA SER A 320 -17.22 -4.40 -16.02
C SER A 320 -16.46 -5.56 -15.38
N VAL A 321 -16.98 -6.13 -14.29
CA VAL A 321 -16.33 -7.25 -13.59
C VAL A 321 -16.33 -8.50 -14.48
N GLU A 322 -15.16 -9.12 -14.61
CA GLU A 322 -14.92 -10.33 -15.40
C GLU A 322 -14.82 -11.58 -14.51
N SER A 323 -14.41 -11.42 -13.25
CA SER A 323 -14.27 -12.53 -12.29
C SER A 323 -14.65 -12.15 -10.85
N ILE A 324 -15.32 -13.06 -10.16
CA ILE A 324 -15.70 -12.95 -8.74
C ILE A 324 -15.08 -14.12 -7.96
N GLY A 325 -14.39 -13.81 -6.87
CA GLY A 325 -13.63 -14.75 -6.03
C GLY A 325 -14.48 -15.70 -5.18
N ILE A 326 -13.80 -16.62 -4.50
CA ILE A 326 -14.39 -17.60 -3.59
C ILE A 326 -15.10 -16.86 -2.46
N SER A 327 -16.31 -17.27 -2.09
CA SER A 327 -17.06 -16.69 -0.97
C SER A 327 -17.28 -15.17 -1.03
N ALA A 328 -17.10 -14.53 -2.19
CA ALA A 328 -17.05 -13.07 -2.28
C ALA A 328 -18.29 -12.36 -1.70
N PHE A 329 -19.48 -12.94 -1.80
CA PHE A 329 -20.73 -12.44 -1.22
C PHE A 329 -21.35 -13.43 -0.22
N LYS A 330 -20.54 -14.33 0.36
CA LYS A 330 -21.03 -15.32 1.32
C LYS A 330 -21.67 -14.62 2.52
N ASN A 331 -22.81 -15.12 2.98
CA ASN A 331 -23.58 -14.56 4.10
C ASN A 331 -23.98 -13.08 3.93
N CYS A 332 -24.12 -12.58 2.69
CA CYS A 332 -24.80 -11.30 2.42
C CYS A 332 -26.32 -11.45 2.60
N ILE A 333 -26.77 -11.61 3.85
CA ILE A 333 -28.13 -12.05 4.18
C ILE A 333 -29.24 -11.09 3.74
N HIS A 334 -28.93 -9.81 3.50
CA HIS A 334 -29.87 -8.80 3.03
C HIS A 334 -29.80 -8.54 1.51
N LEU A 335 -28.97 -9.27 0.77
CA LEU A 335 -28.87 -9.13 -0.68
C LEU A 335 -30.10 -9.74 -1.35
N THR A 336 -31.01 -8.87 -1.83
CA THR A 336 -32.30 -9.31 -2.40
C THR A 336 -32.23 -9.59 -3.90
N SER A 337 -31.38 -8.85 -4.61
CA SER A 337 -31.16 -8.98 -6.06
C SER A 337 -29.76 -8.48 -6.41
N ILE A 338 -29.18 -9.08 -7.44
CA ILE A 338 -27.88 -8.69 -7.98
C ILE A 338 -27.92 -8.76 -9.50
N GLN A 339 -27.44 -7.71 -10.16
CA GLN A 339 -27.28 -7.69 -11.61
C GLN A 339 -25.84 -8.08 -11.94
N LEU A 340 -25.66 -9.30 -12.45
CA LEU A 340 -24.37 -9.76 -12.93
C LEU A 340 -24.08 -9.15 -14.32
N PRO A 341 -22.88 -8.59 -14.56
CA PRO A 341 -22.57 -7.93 -15.82
C PRO A 341 -22.34 -8.96 -16.93
N THR A 342 -22.58 -8.55 -18.17
CA THR A 342 -22.36 -9.40 -19.35
C THR A 342 -20.89 -9.72 -19.61
N THR A 343 -19.97 -9.02 -18.95
CA THR A 343 -18.52 -9.28 -18.99
C THR A 343 -18.09 -10.42 -18.08
N LEU A 344 -18.95 -10.87 -17.15
CA LEU A 344 -18.59 -11.86 -16.14
C LEU A 344 -18.36 -13.24 -16.78
N THR A 345 -17.14 -13.76 -16.67
CA THR A 345 -16.76 -15.07 -17.21
C THR A 345 -16.55 -16.13 -16.13
N LEU A 346 -16.23 -15.70 -14.90
CA LEU A 346 -15.88 -16.59 -13.80
C LEU A 346 -16.59 -16.21 -12.50
N ILE A 347 -17.33 -17.17 -11.94
CA ILE A 347 -17.85 -17.16 -10.57
C ILE A 347 -17.16 -18.32 -9.84
N ASN A 348 -16.65 -18.10 -8.63
CA ASN A 348 -15.94 -19.12 -7.85
C ASN A 348 -16.80 -19.72 -6.73
N ASN A 349 -16.27 -20.78 -6.10
CA ASN A 349 -16.98 -21.57 -5.08
C ASN A 349 -17.59 -20.68 -3.98
N GLU A 350 -18.75 -21.07 -3.46
CA GLU A 350 -19.41 -20.42 -2.32
C GLU A 350 -19.76 -18.93 -2.51
N CYS A 351 -19.63 -18.38 -3.73
CA CYS A 351 -19.73 -16.95 -4.00
C CYS A 351 -20.98 -16.28 -3.40
N PHE A 352 -22.15 -16.90 -3.48
CA PHE A 352 -23.41 -16.39 -2.93
C PHE A 352 -24.00 -17.31 -1.86
N CYS A 353 -23.21 -18.21 -1.25
CA CYS A 353 -23.75 -19.10 -0.22
C CYS A 353 -24.28 -18.28 0.97
N GLY A 354 -25.42 -18.68 1.53
CA GLY A 354 -26.05 -17.99 2.66
C GLY A 354 -26.68 -16.63 2.31
N CYS A 355 -26.84 -16.30 1.02
CA CYS A 355 -27.62 -15.13 0.60
C CYS A 355 -29.13 -15.40 0.75
N VAL A 356 -29.58 -15.52 2.00
CA VAL A 356 -30.91 -16.02 2.36
C VAL A 356 -32.09 -15.20 1.84
N GLN A 357 -31.89 -13.93 1.46
CA GLN A 357 -32.90 -13.06 0.87
C GLN A 357 -32.83 -12.92 -0.65
N LEU A 358 -31.86 -13.56 -1.32
CA LEU A 358 -31.72 -13.49 -2.76
C LEU A 358 -32.89 -14.23 -3.43
N MET A 359 -33.76 -13.51 -4.15
CA MET A 359 -35.01 -14.11 -4.68
C MET A 359 -34.87 -14.66 -6.10
N THR A 360 -34.10 -13.99 -6.94
CA THR A 360 -33.94 -14.33 -8.35
C THR A 360 -32.53 -13.98 -8.80
N ILE A 361 -31.95 -14.78 -9.67
CA ILE A 361 -30.68 -14.44 -10.31
C ILE A 361 -30.68 -14.81 -11.78
N LYS A 362 -30.09 -13.92 -12.60
CA LYS A 362 -29.82 -14.16 -14.01
C LYS A 362 -28.33 -14.34 -14.21
N ILE A 363 -27.96 -15.51 -14.69
CA ILE A 363 -26.57 -15.87 -14.97
C ILE A 363 -26.21 -15.38 -16.40
N PRO A 364 -25.13 -14.59 -16.59
CA PRO A 364 -24.73 -14.08 -17.90
C PRO A 364 -24.35 -15.19 -18.89
N SER A 365 -24.52 -14.93 -20.20
CA SER A 365 -24.22 -15.89 -21.29
C SER A 365 -22.75 -16.30 -21.39
N SER A 366 -21.84 -15.50 -20.83
CA SER A 366 -20.41 -15.79 -20.77
C SER A 366 -20.01 -16.77 -19.65
N VAL A 367 -20.91 -17.06 -18.71
CA VAL A 367 -20.64 -17.98 -17.59
C VAL A 367 -20.94 -19.42 -18.00
N LEU A 368 -19.88 -20.23 -18.10
CA LEU A 368 -19.98 -21.64 -18.50
C LEU A 368 -20.08 -22.61 -17.31
N ILE A 369 -19.75 -22.15 -16.10
CA ILE A 369 -19.65 -22.97 -14.89
C ILE A 369 -20.35 -22.26 -13.73
N LEU A 370 -21.29 -22.95 -13.08
CA LEU A 370 -21.73 -22.63 -11.73
C LEU A 370 -20.96 -23.52 -10.76
N PRO A 371 -20.12 -22.96 -9.88
CA PRO A 371 -19.17 -23.73 -9.08
C PRO A 371 -19.81 -24.39 -7.85
N LYS A 372 -18.99 -25.11 -7.07
CA LYS A 372 -19.42 -25.79 -5.84
C LYS A 372 -20.04 -24.79 -4.87
N TYR A 373 -21.16 -25.17 -4.23
CA TYR A 373 -21.81 -24.36 -3.19
C TYR A 373 -22.18 -22.92 -3.60
N CYS A 374 -22.21 -22.58 -4.89
CA CYS A 374 -22.31 -21.19 -5.34
C CYS A 374 -23.52 -20.44 -4.74
N PHE A 375 -24.66 -21.12 -4.61
CA PHE A 375 -25.91 -20.59 -4.07
C PHE A 375 -26.42 -21.45 -2.90
N CYS A 376 -25.55 -22.15 -2.17
CA CYS A 376 -26.03 -22.93 -1.03
C CYS A 376 -26.76 -22.05 -0.01
N GLU A 377 -27.77 -22.61 0.66
CA GLU A 377 -28.54 -21.94 1.71
C GLU A 377 -29.24 -20.64 1.25
N CYS A 378 -29.41 -20.42 -0.06
CA CYS A 378 -30.20 -19.31 -0.61
C CYS A 378 -31.70 -19.59 -0.45
N SER A 379 -32.18 -19.57 0.79
CA SER A 379 -33.52 -20.07 1.15
C SER A 379 -34.70 -19.33 0.54
N SER A 380 -34.52 -18.08 0.08
CA SER A 380 -35.55 -17.32 -0.65
C SER A 380 -35.43 -17.40 -2.17
N LEU A 381 -34.45 -18.11 -2.72
CA LEU A 381 -34.21 -18.18 -4.16
C LEU A 381 -35.34 -18.96 -4.82
N THR A 382 -36.12 -18.30 -5.66
CA THR A 382 -37.31 -18.87 -6.33
C THR A 382 -37.06 -19.24 -7.78
N LYS A 383 -36.16 -18.51 -8.45
CA LYS A 383 -35.88 -18.65 -9.87
C LYS A 383 -34.41 -18.40 -10.19
N VAL A 384 -33.85 -19.28 -11.04
CA VAL A 384 -32.52 -19.11 -11.63
C VAL A 384 -32.64 -19.13 -13.15
N GLU A 385 -32.22 -18.05 -13.80
CA GLU A 385 -32.13 -17.97 -15.26
C GLU A 385 -30.72 -18.34 -15.71
N CYS A 386 -30.53 -19.59 -16.12
CA CYS A 386 -29.27 -20.08 -16.69
C CYS A 386 -29.11 -19.66 -18.15
N PRO A 387 -27.88 -19.42 -18.63
CA PRO A 387 -27.63 -19.20 -20.05
C PRO A 387 -27.66 -20.52 -20.83
N ASN A 388 -27.87 -20.42 -22.14
CA ASN A 388 -27.89 -21.57 -23.03
C ASN A 388 -26.52 -22.26 -23.10
N GLU A 389 -25.45 -21.50 -22.89
CA GLU A 389 -24.06 -21.93 -22.95
C GLU A 389 -23.55 -22.56 -21.65
N LEU A 390 -24.36 -22.65 -20.58
CA LEU A 390 -23.93 -23.24 -19.30
C LEU A 390 -23.61 -24.73 -19.46
N GLN A 391 -22.38 -25.13 -19.11
CA GLN A 391 -21.89 -26.49 -19.30
C GLN A 391 -21.87 -27.30 -18.00
N TYR A 392 -21.56 -26.66 -16.87
CA TYR A 392 -21.31 -27.36 -15.61
C TYR A 392 -22.01 -26.69 -14.43
N ILE A 393 -22.65 -27.50 -13.59
CA ILE A 393 -23.12 -27.10 -12.25
C ILE A 393 -22.41 -27.98 -11.23
N GLY A 394 -21.70 -27.36 -10.28
CA GLY A 394 -20.86 -28.04 -9.29
C GLY A 394 -21.65 -28.71 -8.16
N ASP A 395 -20.93 -29.45 -7.32
CA ASP A 395 -21.55 -30.15 -6.18
C ASP A 395 -22.23 -29.16 -5.23
N TYR A 396 -23.42 -29.54 -4.75
CA TYR A 396 -24.19 -28.76 -3.76
C TYR A 396 -24.44 -27.29 -4.14
N CYS A 397 -24.43 -26.96 -5.45
CA CYS A 397 -24.55 -25.59 -5.94
C CYS A 397 -25.80 -24.86 -5.41
N PHE A 398 -26.93 -25.56 -5.29
CA PHE A 398 -28.20 -25.06 -4.77
C PHE A 398 -28.67 -25.88 -3.55
N GLU A 399 -27.73 -26.45 -2.77
CA GLU A 399 -28.09 -27.15 -1.53
C GLU A 399 -28.87 -26.22 -0.59
N GLU A 400 -29.92 -26.75 0.06
CA GLU A 400 -30.79 -26.02 0.99
C GLU A 400 -31.42 -24.74 0.39
N CYS A 401 -31.91 -24.84 -0.86
CA CYS A 401 -32.73 -23.82 -1.53
C CYS A 401 -34.22 -24.25 -1.63
N PRO A 402 -34.97 -24.34 -0.51
CA PRO A 402 -36.33 -24.90 -0.48
C PRO A 402 -37.38 -24.10 -1.27
N SER A 403 -37.11 -22.82 -1.55
CA SER A 403 -38.02 -21.97 -2.32
C SER A 403 -37.82 -22.05 -3.84
N LEU A 404 -36.79 -22.77 -4.32
CA LEU A 404 -36.42 -22.81 -5.72
C LEU A 404 -37.46 -23.62 -6.49
N LYS A 405 -38.14 -22.97 -7.44
CA LYS A 405 -39.27 -23.53 -8.21
C LYS A 405 -38.97 -23.65 -9.69
N GLU A 406 -38.29 -22.65 -10.24
CA GLU A 406 -38.08 -22.52 -11.69
C GLU A 406 -36.59 -22.44 -12.01
N MET A 407 -36.11 -23.41 -12.78
CA MET A 407 -34.77 -23.40 -13.35
C MET A 407 -34.82 -24.04 -14.73
N ASN A 408 -34.44 -23.28 -15.75
CA ASN A 408 -34.33 -23.79 -17.12
C ASN A 408 -32.90 -24.23 -17.34
N LEU A 409 -32.67 -25.54 -17.45
CA LEU A 409 -31.35 -26.07 -17.76
C LEU A 409 -31.14 -26.07 -19.29
N PRO A 410 -29.93 -25.72 -19.78
CA PRO A 410 -29.65 -25.87 -21.19
C PRO A 410 -29.63 -27.35 -21.60
N TYR A 411 -30.08 -27.61 -22.83
CA TYR A 411 -30.15 -28.97 -23.39
C TYR A 411 -28.77 -29.66 -23.44
N ASP A 412 -27.71 -28.88 -23.65
CA ASP A 412 -26.33 -29.37 -23.79
C ASP A 412 -25.53 -29.34 -22.47
N ILE A 413 -26.21 -29.29 -21.31
CA ILE A 413 -25.54 -29.34 -20.00
C ILE A 413 -24.70 -30.63 -19.86
N CYS A 414 -23.42 -30.49 -19.55
CA CYS A 414 -22.47 -31.60 -19.51
C CYS A 414 -22.51 -32.35 -18.19
N THR A 415 -22.52 -31.62 -17.06
CA THR A 415 -22.48 -32.23 -15.73
C THR A 415 -23.30 -31.44 -14.73
N ILE A 416 -24.05 -32.17 -13.90
CA ILE A 416 -24.67 -31.67 -12.66
C ILE A 416 -24.00 -32.42 -11.50
N GLY A 417 -23.42 -31.67 -10.57
CA GLY A 417 -22.66 -32.19 -9.45
C GLY A 417 -23.51 -32.93 -8.41
N ALA A 418 -22.83 -33.67 -7.55
CA ALA A 418 -23.46 -34.43 -6.48
C ALA A 418 -24.19 -33.50 -5.50
N GLY A 419 -25.40 -33.87 -5.09
CA GLY A 419 -26.18 -33.11 -4.11
C GLY A 419 -26.57 -31.70 -4.54
N CYS A 420 -26.44 -31.35 -5.84
CA CYS A 420 -26.68 -30.00 -6.37
C CYS A 420 -28.02 -29.40 -5.94
N PHE A 421 -29.06 -30.23 -5.82
CA PHE A 421 -30.42 -29.81 -5.48
C PHE A 421 -30.93 -30.44 -4.17
N THR A 422 -30.04 -30.88 -3.28
CA THR A 422 -30.44 -31.36 -1.95
C THR A 422 -31.22 -30.26 -1.21
N GLY A 423 -32.41 -30.58 -0.67
CA GLY A 423 -33.27 -29.58 -0.01
C GLY A 423 -34.07 -28.67 -0.95
N CYS A 424 -34.01 -28.87 -2.28
CA CYS A 424 -34.84 -28.14 -3.27
C CYS A 424 -36.20 -28.83 -3.50
N ASP A 425 -37.04 -28.90 -2.47
CA ASP A 425 -38.27 -29.71 -2.50
C ASP A 425 -39.34 -29.25 -3.52
N GLN A 426 -39.25 -28.00 -3.99
CA GLN A 426 -40.23 -27.37 -4.88
C GLN A 426 -39.75 -27.24 -6.34
N LEU A 427 -38.55 -27.74 -6.66
CA LEU A 427 -37.91 -27.49 -7.95
C LEU A 427 -38.55 -28.32 -9.07
N HIS A 428 -38.99 -27.63 -10.11
CA HIS A 428 -39.36 -28.22 -11.39
C HIS A 428 -38.28 -27.91 -12.43
N ILE A 429 -37.60 -28.94 -12.92
CA ILE A 429 -36.60 -28.84 -13.99
C ILE A 429 -37.31 -29.12 -15.31
N ASN A 430 -37.26 -28.16 -16.25
CA ASN A 430 -37.77 -28.31 -17.62
C ASN A 430 -36.67 -28.66 -18.61
#